data_AF-A0A2B2BQI2-F1
#
_entry.id   AF-A0A2B2BQI2-F1
#
_cell.length_a   1.000
_cell.length_b   1.000
_cell.length_c   1.000
_cell.angle_alpha   90.00
_cell.angle_beta   90.00
_cell.angle_gamma   90.00
#
_symmetry.space_group_name_H-M   'P 1'
#
loop_
_entity.id
_entity.type
_entity.pdbx_description
1 polymer ?
#
loop_
_entity_poly.entity_id
_entity_poly.type
_entity_poly.pdbx_seq_one_letter_code
_entity_poly.pdbx_strand_id
1 'polypeptide(L)' 'NFRIRLVKGAYKESAEIAYQDKKDIDANFIKIVEWHLLHGKFTSIATHDHRIIQHVKEFVKKHDIPNDKFEFQMLYG' A
#
# COMPACT_ATOMS: atom_id res chain seq x y z
N ASN A 1 14.92 10.98 -6.22
CA ASN A 1 15.11 10.20 -4.98
C ASN A 1 14.00 10.54 -4.00
N PHE A 2 12.79 10.03 -4.21
CA PHE A 2 11.66 10.34 -3.34
C PHE A 2 11.16 9.08 -2.66
N ARG A 3 10.92 9.18 -1.35
CA ARG A 3 10.18 8.20 -0.57
C ARG A 3 8.69 8.51 -0.75
N ILE A 4 7.88 7.49 -1.04
CA ILE A 4 6.43 7.65 -1.24
C ILE A 4 5.68 6.92 -0.12
N ARG A 5 4.71 7.61 0.48
CA ARG A 5 3.74 7.04 1.42
C ARG A 5 2.44 6.73 0.67
N LEU A 6 2.05 5.47 0.67
CA LEU A 6 0.82 4.99 0.06
C LEU A 6 -0.27 4.86 1.14
N VAL A 7 -1.43 5.48 0.90
CA VAL A 7 -2.64 5.41 1.73
C VAL A 7 -3.86 5.09 0.86
N LYS A 8 -4.96 4.60 1.45
CA LYS A 8 -6.23 4.39 0.72
C LYS A 8 -6.93 5.70 0.34
N GLY A 9 -6.77 6.73 1.17
CA GLY A 9 -7.53 7.98 1.10
C GLY A 9 -8.34 8.18 2.39
N ALA A 10 -8.50 9.44 2.79
CA ALA A 10 -9.18 9.83 4.04
C ALA A 10 -10.40 10.74 3.81
N TYR A 11 -10.64 11.16 2.57
CA TYR A 11 -11.68 12.10 2.19
C TYR A 11 -12.85 11.40 1.51
N LYS A 12 -14.02 12.03 1.58
CA LYS A 12 -15.22 11.56 0.87
C LYS A 12 -15.24 12.17 -0.52
N GLU A 13 -14.75 11.41 -1.47
CA GLU A 13 -14.70 11.80 -2.89
C GLU A 13 -15.91 11.27 -3.67
N SER A 14 -16.23 11.92 -4.79
CA SER A 14 -17.31 11.47 -5.68
C SER A 14 -16.92 10.20 -6.46
N ALA A 15 -17.93 9.48 -6.95
CA ALA A 15 -17.74 8.29 -7.78
C ALA A 15 -17.07 8.58 -9.13
N GLU A 16 -17.02 9.85 -9.55
CA GLU A 16 -16.36 10.27 -10.79
C GLU A 16 -14.82 10.17 -10.70
N ILE A 17 -14.27 10.25 -9.48
CA ILE A 17 -12.81 10.32 -9.26
C ILE A 17 -12.27 9.26 -8.30
N ALA A 18 -13.13 8.54 -7.58
CA ALA A 18 -12.72 7.54 -6.60
C ALA A 18 -13.58 6.28 -6.63
N TYR A 19 -12.94 5.12 -6.44
CA TYR A 19 -13.62 3.87 -6.14
C TYR A 19 -14.49 4.03 -4.89
N GLN A 20 -15.74 3.58 -4.98
CA GLN A 20 -16.69 3.65 -3.87
C GLN A 20 -16.70 2.36 -3.05
N ASP A 21 -16.49 1.21 -3.71
CA ASP A 21 -16.48 -0.08 -3.07
C ASP A 21 -15.15 -0.36 -2.36
N LYS A 22 -15.23 -0.79 -1.09
CA LYS A 22 -14.05 -1.12 -0.28
C LYS A 22 -13.18 -2.18 -0.95
N LYS A 23 -13.77 -3.16 -1.63
CA LYS A 23 -13.03 -4.24 -2.30
C LYS A 23 -12.15 -3.69 -3.42
N ASP A 24 -12.67 -2.75 -4.20
CA ASP A 24 -11.95 -2.14 -5.32
C ASP A 24 -10.85 -1.20 -4.80
N ILE A 25 -11.12 -0.46 -3.73
CA ILE A 25 -10.10 0.35 -3.03
C ILE A 25 -8.97 -0.55 -2.51
N ASP A 26 -9.30 -1.66 -1.82
CA ASP A 26 -8.32 -2.61 -1.29
C ASP A 26 -7.47 -3.22 -2.42
N ALA A 27 -8.12 -3.65 -3.51
CA ALA A 27 -7.45 -4.25 -4.66
C ALA A 27 -6.52 -3.26 -5.38
N ASN A 28 -6.97 -2.03 -5.59
CA ASN A 28 -6.15 -0.99 -6.22
C ASN A 28 -4.98 -0.56 -5.32
N PHE A 29 -5.20 -0.47 -4.00
CA PHE A 29 -4.13 -0.19 -3.03
C PHE A 29 -3.04 -1.26 -3.10
N ILE A 30 -3.41 -2.54 -3.08
CA ILE A 30 -2.46 -3.66 -3.24
C ILE A 30 -1.70 -3.53 -4.57
N LYS A 31 -2.41 -3.32 -5.67
CA LYS A 31 -1.80 -3.17 -7.01
C LYS A 31 -0.74 -2.07 -7.05
N ILE A 32 -1.01 -0.91 -6.46
CA ILE A 32 -0.07 0.22 -6.42
C ILE A 32 1.12 -0.10 -5.51
N VAL A 33 0.88 -0.72 -4.35
CA VAL A 33 1.94 -1.15 -3.43
C VAL A 33 2.88 -2.14 -4.11
N GLU A 34 2.35 -3.20 -4.73
CA GLU A 34 3.14 -4.19 -5.47
C GLU A 34 3.96 -3.55 -6.59
N TRP A 35 3.33 -2.68 -7.38
CA TRP A 35 4.01 -1.99 -8.47
C TRP A 35 5.17 -1.13 -7.95
N HIS A 36 4.96 -0.37 -6.87
CA HIS A 36 5.99 0.49 -6.32
C HIS A 36 7.09 -0.31 -5.60
N LEU A 37 6.77 -1.47 -5.01
CA LEU A 37 7.75 -2.38 -4.43
C LEU A 37 8.70 -2.97 -5.49
N LEU A 38 8.20 -3.27 -6.69
CA LEU A 38 9.00 -3.83 -7.78
C LEU A 38 9.82 -2.77 -8.54
N HIS A 39 9.27 -1.57 -8.73
CA HIS A 39 9.84 -0.58 -9.66
C HIS A 39 10.29 0.72 -8.99
N GLY A 40 9.74 0.99 -7.80
CA GLY A 40 9.97 2.23 -7.07
C GLY A 40 11.28 2.23 -6.28
N LYS A 41 11.41 3.25 -5.43
CA LYS A 41 12.49 3.34 -4.45
C LYS A 41 12.00 2.81 -3.11
N PHE A 42 12.00 3.65 -2.07
CA PHE A 42 11.53 3.26 -0.75
C PHE A 42 10.00 3.41 -0.64
N THR A 43 9.31 2.37 -0.17
CA THR A 43 7.84 2.33 -0.07
C THR A 43 7.37 2.40 1.38
N SER A 44 6.69 3.48 1.78
CA SER A 44 6.01 3.54 3.07
C SER A 44 4.55 3.11 2.92
N ILE A 45 4.18 1.99 3.50
CA ILE A 45 2.87 1.35 3.35
C ILE A 45 2.02 1.68 4.57
N ALA A 46 1.13 2.67 4.45
CA ALA A 46 0.35 3.18 5.58
C ALA A 46 -1.05 2.56 5.61
N THR A 47 -1.20 1.50 6.40
CA THR A 47 -2.48 0.79 6.58
C THR A 47 -2.52 -0.01 7.88
N HIS A 48 -3.72 -0.17 8.44
CA HIS A 48 -3.99 -1.07 9.58
C HIS A 48 -4.70 -2.36 9.16
N ASP A 49 -5.00 -2.54 7.86
CA ASP A 49 -5.70 -3.72 7.38
C ASP A 49 -4.76 -4.94 7.41
N HIS A 50 -4.97 -5.83 8.38
CA HIS A 50 -4.15 -7.02 8.61
C HIS A 50 -4.04 -7.93 7.38
N ARG A 51 -5.09 -7.98 6.55
CA ARG A 51 -5.10 -8.80 5.32
C ARG A 51 -4.13 -8.23 4.30
N ILE A 52 -4.12 -6.91 4.15
CA ILE A 52 -3.19 -6.21 3.26
C ILE A 52 -1.76 -6.34 3.77
N ILE A 53 -1.54 -6.19 5.07
CA ILE A 53 -0.21 -6.36 5.67
C ILE A 53 0.33 -7.77 5.40
N GLN A 54 -0.51 -8.79 5.61
CA GLN A 54 -0.11 -10.18 5.37
C GLN A 54 0.19 -10.43 3.88
N HIS A 55 -0.66 -9.94 2.98
CA HIS A 55 -0.44 -10.00 1.54
C HIS A 55 0.90 -9.38 1.13
N VAL A 56 1.20 -8.18 1.64
CA VAL A 56 2.46 -7.49 1.36
C VAL A 56 3.66 -8.29 1.87
N LYS A 57 3.59 -8.85 3.09
CA LYS A 57 4.66 -9.69 3.64
C LYS A 57 4.94 -10.93 2.78
N GLU A 58 3.89 -11.54 2.22
CA GLU A 58 4.03 -12.66 1.29
C GLU A 58 4.63 -12.22 -0.04
N PHE A 59 4.19 -11.08 -0.57
CA PHE A 59 4.69 -10.51 -1.81
C PHE A 59 6.19 -10.16 -1.72
N VAL A 60 6.62 -9.44 -0.69
CA VAL A 60 8.05 -9.07 -0.52
C VAL A 60 8.93 -10.31 -0.38
N LYS A 61 8.46 -11.35 0.31
CA LYS A 61 9.17 -12.62 0.44
C LYS A 61 9.28 -13.34 -0.90
N LYS A 62 8.19 -13.37 -1.68
CA LYS A 62 8.15 -14.02 -3.00
C LYS A 62 9.07 -13.35 -4.02
N HIS A 63 9.29 -12.06 -3.90
CA HIS A 63 10.08 -11.25 -4.85
C HIS A 63 11.46 -10.85 -4.31
N ASP A 64 11.91 -11.45 -3.19
CA ASP A 64 13.20 -11.19 -2.55
C ASP A 64 13.49 -9.70 -2.31
N ILE A 65 12.44 -8.95 -1.91
CA ILE A 65 12.54 -7.51 -1.68
C ILE A 65 13.17 -7.26 -0.30
N PRO A 66 14.31 -6.54 -0.22
CA PRO A 66 14.96 -6.30 1.06
C PRO A 66 14.09 -5.47 2.01
N ASN A 67 14.13 -5.82 3.30
CA ASN A 67 13.35 -5.14 4.35
C ASN A 67 13.74 -3.66 4.55
N ASP A 68 14.89 -3.21 4.01
CA ASP A 68 15.32 -1.81 4.04
C ASP A 68 14.72 -0.97 2.89
N LYS A 69 13.87 -1.56 2.03
CA LYS A 69 13.18 -0.88 0.93
C LYS A 69 11.74 -0.51 1.26
N PHE A 70 11.20 -0.94 2.39
CA PHE A 70 9.84 -0.61 2.76
C PHE A 70 9.65 -0.54 4.27
N GLU A 71 8.56 0.08 4.69
CA GLU A 71 8.13 0.10 6.09
C GLU A 71 6.60 0.05 6.15
N PHE A 72 6.07 -0.49 7.24
CA PHE A 72 4.66 -0.31 7.59
C PHE A 72 4.51 0.92 8.46
N GLN A 73 3.44 1.68 8.23
CA GLN A 73 3.12 2.85 9.04
C GLN A 73 1.68 2.77 9.56
N MET A 74 1.55 3.10 10.83
CA MET A 74 0.30 3.12 11.57
C MET A 74 0.12 4.51 12.18
N LEU A 75 -1.12 4.87 12.50
CA LEU A 75 -1.39 6.01 13.36
C LEU A 75 -1.02 5.65 14.81
N TYR A 76 -0.77 6.66 15.63
CA TYR A 76 -0.49 6.45 17.05
C TYR A 76 -1.79 6.12 17.81
N GLY A 77 -1.75 5.05 18.61
CA GLY A 77 -2.91 4.48 19.32
C GLY A 77 -3.49 3.27 18.60
#